data_AF-M5BPV1-F1
#
_entry.id   AF-M5BPV1-F1
#
_cell.length_a   1.000
_cell.length_b   1.000
_cell.length_c   1.000
_cell.angle_alpha   90.00
_cell.angle_beta   90.00
_cell.angle_gamma   90.00
#
_symmetry.space_group_name_H-M   'P 1'
#
loop_
_entity.id
_entity.type
_entity.pdbx_description
1 polymer ?
#
loop_
_entity_poly.entity_id
_entity_poly.type
_entity_poly.pdbx_seq_one_letter_code
_entity_poly.pdbx_strand_id
1 'polypeptide(L)'
;MSLLLAPDQGAETASKRYQRFESCIYVASQSCSTKWTWDQFVMCFPTWVKEEASVAGEIRMQISRFMKDTLVKESSELLRLYEARTAIDALDEAIVEAKKRQVEGENNHKDEWKPDIDPRTAVRARVMPVLEKEQAELQKELSELEEQNRKYIARIQRNRAEYRAIDQEIKSRLNRVEQIYKIINSMDSEELQQWMLAADEAGTTTAD
;
A
#
# COMPACT_ATOMS: atom_id res chain seq x y z
N MET A 1 27.85 20.14 12.35
CA MET A 1 26.86 19.76 13.38
C MET A 1 25.85 20.90 13.50
N SER A 2 24.68 20.75 12.88
CA SER A 2 23.42 21.40 13.30
C SER A 2 22.30 20.78 12.49
N LEU A 3 21.73 19.74 13.11
CA LEU A 3 20.36 19.28 12.89
C LEU A 3 19.39 20.41 13.26
N LEU A 4 18.41 20.67 12.41
CA LEU A 4 17.13 21.28 12.80
C LEU A 4 16.02 20.72 11.87
N LEU A 5 15.37 19.66 12.35
CA LEU A 5 13.93 19.34 12.34
C LEU A 5 13.14 19.66 11.04
N ALA A 6 12.53 18.71 10.31
CA ALA A 6 11.73 17.56 10.77
C ALA A 6 12.01 16.26 9.96
N PRO A 7 11.67 15.07 10.49
CA PRO A 7 11.84 13.80 9.78
C PRO A 7 10.64 13.47 8.89
N ASP A 8 10.92 12.68 7.86
CA ASP A 8 10.00 11.86 7.05
C ASP A 8 9.29 12.51 5.86
N GLN A 9 10.05 12.70 4.78
CA GLN A 9 9.72 12.05 3.50
C GLN A 9 10.98 11.35 3.03
N GLY A 10 10.85 10.09 2.58
CA GLY A 10 11.92 9.12 2.43
C GLY A 10 13.25 9.70 1.92
N ALA A 11 14.35 9.11 2.39
CA ALA A 11 15.71 9.37 1.92
C ALA A 11 15.92 8.93 0.46
N GLU A 12 14.96 9.16 -0.43
CA GLU A 12 15.14 9.14 -1.86
C GLU A 12 15.95 10.37 -2.25
N THR A 13 17.05 10.13 -2.94
CA THR A 13 17.87 11.18 -3.53
C THR A 13 16.99 12.05 -4.44
N ALA A 14 16.93 13.36 -4.18
CA ALA A 14 16.15 14.29 -5.00
C ALA A 14 16.51 14.18 -6.48
N SER A 15 15.56 14.44 -7.39
CA SER A 15 15.82 14.36 -8.82
C SER A 15 16.96 15.28 -9.24
N LYS A 16 17.65 14.93 -10.34
CA LYS A 16 18.68 15.80 -10.92
C LYS A 16 18.12 17.18 -11.29
N ARG A 17 16.84 17.25 -11.63
CA ARG A 17 16.13 18.49 -11.95
C ARG A 17 15.97 19.37 -10.72
N TYR A 18 15.51 18.82 -9.60
CA TYR A 18 15.39 19.56 -8.35
C TYR A 18 16.75 20.09 -7.88
N GLN A 19 17.79 19.26 -7.90
CA GLN A 19 19.15 19.67 -7.53
C GLN A 19 19.66 20.84 -8.39
N ARG A 20 19.40 20.81 -9.71
CA ARG A 20 19.75 21.93 -10.60
C ARG A 20 18.94 23.18 -10.28
N PHE A 21 17.65 23.04 -10.02
CA PHE A 21 16.77 24.14 -9.68
C PHE A 21 17.21 24.84 -8.38
N GLU A 22 17.50 24.07 -7.33
CA GLU A 22 18.05 24.58 -6.07
C GLU A 22 19.41 25.25 -6.26
N SER A 23 20.31 24.63 -7.05
CA SER A 23 21.61 25.22 -7.37
C SER A 23 21.49 26.55 -8.12
N CYS A 24 20.56 26.65 -9.07
CA CYS A 24 20.30 27.91 -9.78
C CYS A 24 19.82 29.03 -8.83
N ILE A 25 18.96 28.71 -7.86
CA ILE A 25 18.50 29.68 -6.85
C ILE A 25 19.67 30.16 -5.99
N TYR A 26 20.54 29.24 -5.57
CA TYR A 26 21.74 29.59 -4.81
C TYR A 26 22.67 30.51 -5.61
N VAL A 27 22.95 30.17 -6.87
CA VAL A 27 23.79 30.98 -7.77
C VAL A 27 23.17 32.36 -8.03
N ALA A 28 21.86 32.44 -8.21
CA ALA A 28 21.14 33.70 -8.40
C ALA A 28 21.22 34.56 -7.13
N SER A 29 21.00 33.98 -5.95
CA SER A 29 21.09 34.65 -4.65
C SER A 29 22.50 35.20 -4.39
N GLN A 30 23.53 34.40 -4.69
CA GLN A 30 24.93 34.84 -4.65
C GLN A 30 25.16 36.02 -5.61
N SER A 31 24.71 35.90 -6.86
CA SER A 31 24.93 36.90 -7.91
C SER A 31 24.26 38.24 -7.58
N CYS A 32 23.03 38.23 -7.07
CA CYS A 32 22.34 39.44 -6.61
C CYS A 32 23.09 40.14 -5.47
N SER A 33 23.66 39.37 -4.55
CA SER A 33 24.34 39.89 -3.37
C SER A 33 25.73 40.49 -3.65
N THR A 34 26.35 40.10 -4.77
CA THR A 34 27.70 40.55 -5.16
C THR A 34 27.73 41.46 -6.38
N LYS A 35 26.57 41.77 -6.99
CA LYS A 35 26.44 42.57 -8.22
C LYS A 35 26.96 44.00 -8.07
N TRP A 36 26.72 44.62 -6.91
CA TRP A 36 27.21 45.95 -6.58
C TRP A 36 28.69 45.91 -6.20
N THR A 37 29.56 46.49 -7.04
CA THR A 37 31.04 46.48 -6.85
C THR A 37 31.50 47.52 -5.84
N TRP A 38 32.79 47.48 -5.45
CA TRP A 38 33.34 48.49 -4.54
C TRP A 38 33.27 49.87 -5.17
N ASP A 39 33.66 49.99 -6.43
CA ASP A 39 33.64 51.26 -7.16
C ASP A 39 32.23 51.87 -7.20
N GLN A 40 31.21 51.05 -7.42
CA GLN A 40 29.81 51.50 -7.38
C GLN A 40 29.40 51.97 -5.99
N PHE A 41 29.86 51.30 -4.94
CA PHE A 41 29.63 51.71 -3.57
C PHE A 41 30.31 53.05 -3.25
N VAL A 42 31.56 53.24 -3.69
CA VAL A 42 32.30 54.50 -3.52
C VAL A 42 31.64 55.65 -4.27
N MET A 43 31.11 55.40 -5.47
CA MET A 43 30.36 56.42 -6.23
C MET A 43 29.11 56.90 -5.50
N CYS A 44 28.41 55.99 -4.80
CA CYS A 44 27.19 56.33 -4.05
C CYS A 44 27.48 56.96 -2.69
N PHE A 45 28.61 56.62 -2.04
CA PHE A 45 28.97 57.10 -0.69
C PHE A 45 30.38 57.72 -0.64
N PRO A 46 30.69 58.73 -1.47
CA PRO A 46 32.07 59.21 -1.66
C PRO A 46 32.66 59.90 -0.43
N THR A 47 31.85 60.65 0.32
CA THR A 47 32.32 61.36 1.53
C THR A 47 32.67 60.38 2.65
N TRP A 48 31.78 59.42 2.90
CA TRP A 48 31.97 58.44 3.97
C TRP A 48 33.16 57.51 3.71
N VAL A 49 33.34 57.06 2.46
CA VAL A 49 34.49 56.22 2.10
C VAL A 49 35.82 56.98 2.25
N LYS A 50 35.85 58.30 2.02
CA LYS A 50 37.06 59.11 2.24
C LYS A 50 37.44 59.21 3.71
N GLU A 51 36.46 59.23 4.60
CA GLU A 51 36.66 59.34 6.05
C GLU A 51 36.98 57.98 6.67
N GLU A 52 36.23 56.93 6.30
CA GLU A 52 36.29 55.61 6.95
C GLU A 52 36.17 54.45 5.94
N ALA A 53 37.12 54.34 5.01
CA ALA A 53 37.11 53.31 3.96
C ALA A 53 37.02 51.87 4.51
N SER A 54 37.68 51.57 5.63
CA SER A 54 37.68 50.24 6.24
C SER A 54 36.30 49.83 6.72
N VAL A 55 35.65 50.71 7.50
CA VAL A 55 34.31 50.47 8.08
C VAL A 55 33.27 50.37 6.97
N ALA A 56 33.35 51.24 5.97
CA ALA A 56 32.48 51.21 4.80
C ALA A 56 32.61 49.89 4.00
N GLY A 57 33.82 49.36 3.87
CA GLY A 57 34.10 48.06 3.25
C GLY A 57 33.52 46.88 4.03
N GLU A 58 33.68 46.89 5.35
CA GLU A 58 33.13 45.88 6.25
C GLU A 58 31.60 45.86 6.19
N ILE A 59 30.95 47.03 6.26
CA ILE A 59 29.49 47.14 6.21
C ILE A 59 28.95 46.64 4.86
N ARG A 60 29.58 47.00 3.74
CA ARG A 60 29.18 46.47 2.43
C ARG A 60 29.25 44.94 2.40
N MET A 61 30.33 44.36 2.91
CA MET A 61 30.47 42.91 2.99
C MET A 61 29.44 42.25 3.91
N GLN A 62 29.10 42.90 5.03
CA GLN A 62 28.04 42.44 5.93
C GLN A 62 26.67 42.46 5.25
N ILE A 63 26.33 43.54 4.55
CA ILE A 63 25.07 43.65 3.79
C ILE A 63 25.01 42.57 2.70
N SER A 64 26.09 42.37 1.95
CA SER A 64 26.15 41.30 0.93
C SER A 64 25.93 39.91 1.52
N ARG A 65 26.54 39.60 2.67
CA ARG A 65 26.34 38.31 3.34
C ARG A 65 24.90 38.17 3.85
N PHE A 66 24.39 39.19 4.53
CA PHE A 66 23.03 39.21 5.05
C PHE A 66 21.98 39.02 3.93
N MET A 67 22.13 39.73 2.80
CA MET A 67 21.25 39.58 1.64
C MET A 67 21.29 38.15 1.10
N LYS A 68 22.49 37.57 0.93
CA LYS A 68 22.65 36.21 0.43
C LYS A 68 21.95 35.21 1.36
N ASP A 69 22.27 35.26 2.64
CA ASP A 69 21.76 34.30 3.62
C ASP A 69 20.25 34.40 3.77
N THR A 70 19.70 35.62 3.73
CA THR A 70 18.26 35.86 3.74
C THR A 70 17.60 35.30 2.49
N LEU A 71 18.11 35.60 1.30
CA LEU A 71 17.55 35.11 0.03
C LEU A 71 17.55 33.58 -0.05
N VAL A 72 18.65 32.94 0.35
CA VAL A 72 18.75 31.48 0.38
C VAL A 72 17.74 30.91 1.37
N LYS A 73 17.66 31.45 2.59
CA LYS A 73 16.72 30.97 3.61
C LYS A 73 15.27 31.10 3.16
N GLU A 74 14.86 32.29 2.73
CA GLU A 74 13.46 32.56 2.33
C GLU A 74 13.07 31.75 1.09
N SER A 75 13.98 31.60 0.12
CA SER A 75 13.71 30.73 -1.03
C SER A 75 13.56 29.28 -0.62
N SER A 76 14.41 28.73 0.25
CA SER A 76 14.27 27.37 0.77
C SER A 76 12.93 27.16 1.49
N GLU A 77 12.49 28.13 2.31
CA GLU A 77 11.18 28.05 2.96
C GLU A 77 10.02 28.07 1.96
N LEU A 78 10.09 28.89 0.91
CA LEU A 78 9.10 28.89 -0.17
C LEU A 78 9.06 27.53 -0.89
N LEU A 79 10.21 26.95 -1.22
CA LEU A 79 10.26 25.63 -1.85
C LEU A 79 9.63 24.54 -0.97
N ARG A 80 9.82 24.64 0.35
CA ARG A 80 9.20 23.73 1.31
C ARG A 80 7.69 23.95 1.40
N LEU A 81 7.24 25.21 1.50
CA LEU A 81 5.82 25.56 1.62
C LEU A 81 4.98 25.05 0.44
N TYR A 82 5.53 25.14 -0.77
CA TYR A 82 4.86 24.71 -1.99
C TYR A 82 5.13 23.26 -2.37
N GLU A 83 5.79 22.48 -1.51
CA GLU A 83 6.20 21.09 -1.80
C GLU A 83 6.90 20.97 -3.17
N ALA A 84 7.69 21.98 -3.52
CA ALA A 84 8.25 22.15 -4.86
C ALA A 84 9.13 20.96 -5.26
N ARG A 85 9.77 20.31 -4.27
CA ARG A 85 10.54 19.09 -4.47
C ARG A 85 9.67 17.98 -5.05
N THR A 86 8.57 17.64 -4.39
CA THR A 86 7.65 16.57 -4.80
C THR A 86 7.09 16.85 -6.19
N ALA A 87 6.69 18.10 -6.45
CA ALA A 87 6.17 18.51 -7.76
C ALA A 87 7.22 18.42 -8.88
N ILE A 88 8.46 18.88 -8.62
CA ILE A 88 9.56 18.84 -9.60
C ILE A 88 10.03 17.40 -9.84
N ASP A 89 10.08 16.57 -8.80
CA ASP A 89 10.47 15.16 -8.89
C ASP A 89 9.42 14.37 -9.69
N ALA A 90 8.12 14.56 -9.42
CA ALA A 90 7.04 13.96 -10.22
C ALA A 90 7.08 14.40 -11.69
N LEU A 91 7.43 15.66 -11.96
CA LEU A 91 7.64 16.15 -13.32
C LEU A 91 8.84 15.47 -14.00
N ASP A 92 9.95 15.26 -13.28
CA ASP A 92 11.12 14.60 -13.84
C ASP A 92 10.83 13.14 -14.17
N GLU A 93 10.09 12.44 -13.31
CA GLU A 93 9.61 11.08 -13.54
C GLU A 93 8.73 11.00 -14.79
N ALA A 94 7.72 11.87 -14.92
CA ALA A 94 6.85 11.91 -16.09
C ALA A 94 7.63 12.16 -17.39
N ILE A 95 8.67 13.00 -17.36
CA ILE A 95 9.54 13.26 -18.51
C ILE A 95 10.41 12.04 -18.85
N VAL A 96 10.96 11.36 -17.84
CA VAL A 96 11.76 10.14 -18.04
C VAL A 96 10.91 9.05 -18.67
N GLU A 97 9.70 8.86 -18.15
CA GLU A 97 8.73 7.90 -18.69
C GLU A 97 8.34 8.25 -20.13
N ALA A 98 7.97 9.49 -20.42
CA ALA A 98 7.62 9.93 -21.76
C ALA A 98 8.77 9.70 -22.76
N LYS A 99 10.02 9.99 -22.37
CA LYS A 99 11.20 9.71 -23.20
C LYS A 99 11.40 8.22 -23.44
N LYS A 100 11.19 7.38 -22.43
CA LYS A 100 11.29 5.93 -22.57
C LYS A 100 10.26 5.41 -23.59
N ARG A 101 9.00 5.82 -23.45
CA ARG A 101 7.91 5.45 -24.37
C ARG A 101 8.17 5.92 -25.81
N GLN A 102 8.73 7.13 -25.97
CA GLN A 102 9.12 7.65 -27.29
C GLN A 102 10.18 6.76 -27.97
N VAL A 103 11.17 6.27 -27.21
CA VAL A 103 12.19 5.35 -27.74
C VAL A 103 11.59 4.00 -28.12
N GLU A 104 10.58 3.55 -27.37
CA GLU A 104 9.83 2.30 -27.63
C GLU A 104 8.89 2.40 -28.85
N GLY A 105 8.71 3.60 -29.43
CA GLY A 105 7.95 3.82 -30.66
C GLY A 105 6.43 3.92 -30.47
N GLU A 106 5.98 4.06 -29.23
CA GLU A 106 4.57 4.20 -28.89
C GLU A 106 4.11 5.65 -29.13
N ASN A 107 3.76 5.98 -30.38
CA ASN A 107 3.54 7.38 -30.80
C ASN A 107 2.09 7.88 -30.75
N ASN A 108 1.15 7.16 -30.10
CA ASN A 108 -0.27 7.56 -30.13
C ASN A 108 -1.05 7.05 -28.90
N HIS A 109 -0.77 7.65 -27.75
CA HIS A 109 -1.34 7.18 -26.49
C HIS A 109 -2.67 7.87 -26.13
N LYS A 110 -3.52 7.13 -25.41
CA LYS A 110 -4.81 7.60 -24.91
C LYS A 110 -4.70 8.59 -23.75
N ASP A 111 -3.55 8.62 -23.07
CA ASP A 111 -3.24 9.48 -21.93
C ASP A 111 -2.48 10.77 -22.31
N GLU A 112 -2.25 11.01 -23.62
CA GLU A 112 -1.65 12.26 -24.09
C GLU A 112 -2.57 13.45 -23.75
N TRP A 113 -1.99 14.44 -23.06
CA TRP A 113 -2.71 15.67 -22.72
C TRP A 113 -3.06 16.44 -24.00
N LYS A 114 -4.33 16.86 -24.12
CA LYS A 114 -4.83 17.68 -25.21
C LYS A 114 -5.44 18.96 -24.65
N PRO A 115 -5.27 20.11 -25.33
CA PRO A 115 -5.80 21.39 -24.86
C PRO A 115 -7.34 21.36 -24.75
N ASP A 116 -8.02 20.64 -25.65
CA ASP A 116 -9.48 20.53 -25.68
C ASP A 116 -9.99 19.22 -25.03
N ILE A 117 -9.42 18.84 -23.89
CA ILE A 117 -9.90 17.65 -23.19
C ILE A 117 -11.26 17.91 -22.54
N ASP A 118 -12.25 17.08 -22.86
CA ASP A 118 -13.55 17.14 -22.20
C ASP A 118 -13.41 16.91 -20.68
N PRO A 119 -14.01 17.73 -19.81
CA PRO A 119 -13.87 17.59 -18.36
C PRO A 119 -14.21 16.20 -17.83
N ARG A 120 -15.17 15.48 -18.44
CA ARG A 120 -15.51 14.11 -18.02
C ARG A 120 -14.38 13.14 -18.34
N THR A 121 -13.69 13.35 -19.46
CA THR A 121 -12.51 12.55 -19.84
C THR A 121 -11.37 12.77 -18.85
N ALA A 122 -11.11 14.02 -18.45
CA ALA A 122 -10.08 14.33 -17.44
C ALA A 122 -10.40 13.69 -16.08
N VAL A 123 -11.66 13.76 -15.63
CA VAL A 123 -12.10 13.11 -14.39
C VAL A 123 -11.94 11.59 -14.49
N ARG A 124 -12.36 10.98 -15.61
CA ARG A 124 -12.21 9.53 -15.82
C ARG A 124 -10.76 9.08 -15.82
N ALA A 125 -9.86 9.82 -16.47
CA ALA A 125 -8.43 9.49 -16.47
C ALA A 125 -7.84 9.41 -15.06
N ARG A 126 -8.33 10.24 -14.14
CA ARG A 126 -7.91 10.20 -12.73
C ARG A 126 -8.57 9.09 -11.92
N VAL A 127 -9.84 8.80 -12.20
CA VAL A 127 -10.65 7.84 -11.42
C VAL A 127 -10.43 6.40 -11.85
N MET A 128 -10.14 6.15 -13.14
CA MET A 128 -9.97 4.80 -13.70
C MET A 128 -8.89 3.97 -12.98
N PRO A 129 -7.66 4.47 -12.72
CA PRO A 129 -6.64 3.69 -12.03
C PRO A 129 -7.06 3.24 -10.62
N VAL A 130 -7.83 4.09 -9.92
CA VAL A 130 -8.37 3.76 -8.60
C VAL A 130 -9.42 2.65 -8.72
N LEU A 131 -10.35 2.78 -9.66
CA LEU A 131 -11.38 1.77 -9.90
C LEU A 131 -10.80 0.41 -10.35
N GLU A 132 -9.77 0.41 -11.17
CA GLU A 132 -9.08 -0.81 -11.61
C GLU A 132 -8.40 -1.52 -10.44
N LYS A 133 -7.79 -0.77 -9.51
CA LYS A 133 -7.22 -1.31 -8.28
C LYS A 133 -8.29 -1.95 -7.39
N GLU A 134 -9.38 -1.23 -7.13
CA GLU A 134 -10.49 -1.74 -6.31
C GLU A 134 -11.15 -2.97 -6.95
N GLN A 135 -11.31 -2.96 -8.27
CA GLN A 135 -11.82 -4.12 -9.00
C GLN A 135 -10.92 -5.36 -8.80
N ALA A 136 -9.60 -5.18 -8.91
CA ALA A 136 -8.65 -6.27 -8.71
C ALA A 136 -8.70 -6.82 -7.28
N GLU A 137 -8.84 -5.95 -6.28
CA GLU A 137 -8.97 -6.35 -4.87
C GLU A 137 -10.27 -7.14 -4.62
N LEU A 138 -11.42 -6.62 -5.09
CA LEU A 138 -12.71 -7.30 -4.98
C LEU A 138 -12.72 -8.66 -5.68
N GLN A 139 -12.08 -8.75 -6.85
CA GLN A 139 -12.02 -10.00 -7.60
C GLN A 139 -11.15 -11.05 -6.89
N LYS A 140 -10.09 -10.61 -6.22
CA LYS A 140 -9.29 -11.47 -5.35
C LYS A 140 -10.13 -11.98 -4.16
N GLU A 141 -10.82 -11.10 -3.45
CA GLU A 141 -11.67 -11.48 -2.32
C GLU A 141 -12.79 -12.45 -2.73
N LEU A 142 -13.42 -12.20 -3.88
CA LEU A 142 -14.42 -13.10 -4.44
C LEU A 142 -13.84 -14.50 -4.70
N SER A 143 -12.64 -14.57 -5.29
CA SER A 143 -11.99 -15.86 -5.56
C SER A 143 -11.66 -16.65 -4.30
N GLU A 144 -11.24 -15.96 -3.24
CA GLU A 144 -10.95 -16.55 -1.93
C GLU A 144 -12.24 -17.08 -1.27
N LEU A 145 -13.32 -16.29 -1.29
CA LEU A 145 -14.63 -16.69 -0.77
C LEU A 145 -15.22 -17.89 -1.51
N GLU A 146 -15.12 -17.91 -2.84
CA GLU A 146 -15.57 -19.04 -3.65
C GLU A 146 -14.78 -20.31 -3.33
N GLU A 147 -13.47 -20.21 -3.10
CA GLU A 147 -12.65 -21.35 -2.70
C GLU A 147 -13.03 -21.88 -1.32
N GLN A 148 -13.26 -20.99 -0.36
CA GLN A 148 -13.75 -21.37 0.97
C GLN A 148 -15.12 -22.04 0.89
N ASN A 149 -16.04 -21.49 0.08
CA ASN A 149 -17.37 -22.07 -0.10
C ASN A 149 -17.29 -23.47 -0.72
N ARG A 150 -16.44 -23.68 -1.73
CA ARG A 150 -16.16 -25.01 -2.30
C ARG A 150 -15.68 -25.99 -1.22
N LYS A 151 -14.76 -25.56 -0.33
CA LYS A 151 -14.28 -26.38 0.80
C LYS A 151 -15.40 -26.72 1.79
N TYR A 152 -16.25 -25.75 2.13
CA TYR A 152 -17.38 -25.97 3.04
C TYR A 152 -18.44 -26.90 2.45
N ILE A 153 -18.81 -26.73 1.18
CA ILE A 153 -19.75 -27.61 0.49
C ILE A 153 -19.21 -29.05 0.47
N ALA A 154 -17.93 -29.24 0.14
CA ALA A 154 -17.30 -30.55 0.15
C ALA A 154 -17.33 -31.19 1.55
N ARG A 155 -17.11 -30.40 2.61
CA ARG A 155 -17.21 -30.86 4.00
C ARG A 155 -18.64 -31.25 4.38
N ILE A 156 -19.63 -30.44 4.02
CA ILE A 156 -21.06 -30.73 4.28
C ILE A 156 -21.48 -32.02 3.57
N GLN A 157 -21.05 -32.21 2.32
CA GLN A 157 -21.35 -33.43 1.56
C GLN A 157 -20.75 -34.68 2.22
N ARG A 158 -19.48 -34.59 2.68
CA ARG A 158 -18.84 -35.67 3.45
C ARG A 158 -19.61 -36.00 4.73
N ASN A 159 -19.90 -34.99 5.55
CA ASN A 159 -20.66 -35.18 6.79
C ASN A 159 -22.03 -35.80 6.51
N ARG A 160 -22.74 -35.36 5.46
CA ARG A 160 -24.03 -35.95 5.06
C ARG A 160 -23.91 -37.41 4.65
N ALA A 161 -22.82 -37.80 3.98
CA ALA A 161 -22.58 -39.20 3.63
C ALA A 161 -22.30 -40.05 4.88
N GLU A 162 -21.50 -39.53 5.81
CA GLU A 162 -21.22 -40.19 7.10
C GLU A 162 -22.50 -40.37 7.93
N TYR A 163 -23.33 -39.33 8.06
CA TYR A 163 -24.61 -39.44 8.77
C TYR A 163 -25.53 -40.49 8.15
N ARG A 164 -25.62 -40.56 6.82
CA ARG A 164 -26.43 -41.59 6.13
C ARG A 164 -25.91 -43.00 6.39
N ALA A 165 -24.59 -43.19 6.43
CA ALA A 165 -23.99 -44.48 6.73
C ALA A 165 -24.30 -44.92 8.17
N ILE A 166 -24.17 -44.01 9.13
CA ILE A 166 -24.52 -44.25 10.54
C ILE A 166 -26.02 -44.59 10.68
N ASP A 167 -26.89 -43.81 10.02
CA ASP A 167 -28.34 -44.06 10.05
C ASP A 167 -28.71 -45.44 9.49
N GLN A 168 -28.04 -45.87 8.41
CA GLN A 168 -28.23 -47.20 7.84
C GLN A 168 -27.75 -48.30 8.80
N GLU A 169 -26.62 -48.09 9.47
CA GLU A 169 -26.10 -49.02 10.46
C GLU A 169 -27.03 -49.14 11.66
N ILE A 170 -27.53 -48.03 12.20
CA ILE A 170 -28.49 -48.01 13.31
C ILE A 170 -29.76 -48.75 12.92
N LYS A 171 -30.31 -48.50 11.72
CA LYS A 171 -31.50 -49.22 11.22
C LYS A 171 -31.25 -50.72 11.09
N SER A 172 -30.07 -51.13 10.60
CA SER A 172 -29.69 -52.54 10.50
C SER A 172 -29.64 -53.21 11.89
N ARG A 173 -29.01 -52.55 12.86
CA ARG A 173 -28.94 -53.03 14.25
C ARG A 173 -30.32 -53.13 14.91
N LEU A 174 -31.18 -52.11 14.73
CA LEU A 174 -32.55 -52.12 15.23
C LEU A 174 -33.38 -53.25 14.61
N ASN A 175 -33.30 -53.46 13.30
CA ASN A 175 -33.98 -54.57 12.63
C ASN A 175 -33.55 -55.93 13.21
N ARG A 176 -32.27 -56.10 13.53
CA ARG A 176 -31.75 -57.33 14.14
C ARG A 176 -32.30 -57.53 15.56
N VAL A 177 -32.39 -56.46 16.36
CA VAL A 177 -33.03 -56.50 17.68
C VAL A 177 -34.52 -56.84 17.56
N GLU A 178 -35.23 -56.26 16.59
CA GLU A 178 -36.65 -56.56 16.36
C GLU A 178 -36.87 -58.02 15.93
N GLN A 179 -35.98 -58.57 15.11
CA GLN A 179 -35.99 -60.00 14.76
C GLN A 179 -35.79 -60.88 15.99
N ILE A 180 -34.80 -60.58 16.84
CA ILE A 180 -34.56 -61.31 18.09
C ILE A 180 -35.80 -61.22 19.01
N TYR A 181 -36.38 -60.04 19.16
CA TYR A 181 -37.61 -59.84 19.94
C TYR A 181 -38.77 -60.70 19.42
N LYS A 182 -38.98 -60.75 18.10
CA LYS A 182 -40.01 -61.61 17.48
C LYS A 182 -39.77 -63.09 17.76
N ILE A 183 -38.52 -63.55 17.67
CA ILE A 183 -38.13 -64.94 17.98
C ILE A 183 -38.46 -65.26 19.43
N ILE A 184 -38.00 -64.43 20.37
CA ILE A 184 -38.24 -64.62 21.82
C ILE A 184 -39.73 -64.64 22.13
N ASN A 185 -40.52 -63.74 21.53
CA ASN A 185 -41.96 -63.67 21.78
C ASN A 185 -42.76 -64.82 21.13
N SER A 186 -42.14 -65.56 20.21
CA SER A 186 -42.74 -66.74 19.58
C SER A 186 -42.37 -68.06 20.24
N MET A 187 -41.40 -68.06 21.16
CA MET A 187 -41.00 -69.23 21.95
C MET A 187 -42.03 -69.50 23.05
N ASP A 188 -42.28 -70.77 23.36
CA ASP A 188 -43.08 -71.13 24.53
C ASP A 188 -42.26 -70.99 25.84
N SER A 189 -42.93 -71.13 26.99
CA SER A 189 -42.30 -70.95 28.32
C SER A 189 -41.16 -71.93 28.61
N GLU A 190 -41.15 -73.12 28.01
CA GLU A 190 -40.16 -74.19 28.27
C GLU A 190 -38.94 -74.00 27.37
N GLU A 191 -39.16 -73.63 26.10
CA GLU A 191 -38.12 -73.23 25.15
C GLU A 191 -37.37 -71.97 25.59
N LEU A 192 -38.09 -70.98 26.14
CA LEU A 192 -37.50 -69.76 26.70
C LEU A 192 -36.57 -70.04 27.88
N GLN A 193 -36.94 -70.98 28.76
CA GLN A 193 -36.11 -71.37 29.90
C GLN A 193 -34.83 -72.10 29.47
N GLN A 194 -34.92 -73.00 28.48
CA GLN A 194 -33.74 -73.67 27.93
C GLN A 194 -32.80 -72.69 27.22
N TRP A 195 -33.35 -71.74 26.46
CA TRP A 195 -32.55 -70.74 25.76
C TRP A 195 -31.84 -69.78 26.73
N MET A 196 -32.51 -69.40 27.82
CA MET A 196 -31.94 -68.53 28.86
C MET A 196 -30.80 -69.23 29.63
N LEU A 197 -30.94 -70.53 29.92
CA LEU A 197 -29.87 -71.35 30.52
C LEU A 197 -28.66 -71.47 29.58
N ALA A 198 -28.88 -71.75 28.29
CA ALA A 198 -27.81 -71.85 27.30
C ALA A 198 -27.08 -70.51 27.06
N ALA A 199 -27.81 -69.38 27.12
CA ALA A 199 -27.24 -68.05 27.01
C ALA A 199 -26.39 -67.65 28.24
N ASP A 200 -26.80 -68.07 29.44
CA ASP A 200 -26.05 -67.85 30.69
C ASP A 200 -24.74 -68.65 30.73
N GLU A 201 -24.77 -69.91 30.26
CA GLU A 201 -23.56 -70.73 30.06
C GLU A 201 -22.61 -70.15 29.00
N ALA A 202 -23.15 -69.61 27.88
CA ALA A 202 -22.33 -68.97 26.85
C ALA A 202 -21.74 -67.62 27.30
N GLY A 203 -22.46 -66.85 28.12
CA GLY A 203 -21.98 -65.58 28.68
C GLY A 203 -20.89 -65.76 29.73
N THR A 204 -21.00 -66.78 30.57
CA THR A 204 -19.99 -67.11 31.59
C THR A 204 -18.67 -67.64 31.01
N THR A 205 -18.66 -68.16 29.78
CA THR A 205 -17.43 -68.62 29.10
C THR A 205 -16.61 -67.49 28.46
N THR A 206 -17.11 -66.25 28.46
CA THR A 206 -16.43 -65.08 27.85
C THR A 206 -15.78 -64.13 28.87
N ALA A 207 -15.73 -64.52 30.14
CA ALA A 207 -15.22 -63.70 31.25
C ALA A 207 -13.92 -64.22 31.91
N ASP A 208 -13.11 -65.00 31.19
CA ASP A 208 -11.69 -65.28 31.52
C ASP A 208 -10.77 -64.79 30.38
#